data_AF-A0AAV0ILG5-F1
#
_entry.id   AF-A0AAV0ILG5-F1
#
_cell.length_a   1.000
_cell.length_b   1.000
_cell.length_c   1.000
_cell.angle_alpha   90.00
_cell.angle_beta   90.00
_cell.angle_gamma   90.00
#
_symmetry.space_group_name_H-M   'P 1'
#
loop_
_entity.id
_entity.type
_entity.pdbx_description
1 polymer ?
#
loop_
_entity_poly.entity_id
_entity_poly.type
_entity_poly.pdbx_seq_one_letter_code
_entity_poly.pdbx_strand_id
1 'polypeptide(L)'
;MQLSYDSRGNSVPTILLLMQRHLYGLGGLQAEGIFRINAENSQEEYVRDQLNGGVVPEGVDVHCLAGLIKAWFRELPTGVLDSLQPEQLVRHLPPTESALLDWAVNLMADVVEQEHHNKMNARNIAMVFAPNMTQVCMALFFYDTNWSMGYMPY
;
A
#
# COMPACT_ATOMS: atom_id res chain seq x y z
N MET A 1 -2.89 3.42 17.65
CA MET A 1 -3.22 3.88 16.29
C MET A 1 -4.62 4.50 16.33
N GLN A 2 -4.77 5.76 15.95
CA GLN A 2 -6.07 6.44 15.91
C GLN A 2 -6.77 6.09 14.58
N LEU A 3 -8.06 5.74 14.65
CA LEU A 3 -8.90 5.47 13.47
C LEU A 3 -9.83 6.65 13.23
N SER A 4 -10.13 6.91 11.96
CA SER A 4 -11.08 7.91 11.49
C SER A 4 -11.84 7.34 10.29
N TYR A 5 -12.84 8.07 9.80
CA TYR A 5 -13.63 7.65 8.65
C TYR A 5 -13.23 8.42 7.40
N ASP A 6 -13.13 7.72 6.27
CA ASP A 6 -13.05 8.37 4.96
C ASP A 6 -14.43 8.91 4.53
N SER A 7 -14.49 9.54 3.35
CA SER A 7 -15.74 10.08 2.80
C SER A 7 -16.80 9.03 2.45
N ARG A 8 -16.44 7.74 2.45
CA ARG A 8 -17.30 6.60 2.11
C ARG A 8 -17.72 5.78 3.34
N GLY A 9 -17.24 6.16 4.53
CA GLY A 9 -17.56 5.51 5.80
C GLY A 9 -16.62 4.35 6.17
N ASN A 10 -15.49 4.21 5.48
CA ASN A 10 -14.48 3.22 5.82
C ASN A 10 -13.69 3.67 7.05
N SER A 11 -13.56 2.77 8.04
CA SER A 11 -12.71 3.01 9.22
C SER A 11 -11.24 2.79 8.87
N VAL A 12 -10.49 3.87 8.72
CA VAL A 12 -9.10 3.89 8.24
C VAL A 12 -8.23 4.64 9.28
N PRO A 13 -6.98 4.21 9.50
CA PRO A 13 -6.00 4.95 10.30
C PRO A 13 -5.90 6.41 9.87
N THR A 14 -6.05 7.33 10.83
CA THR A 14 -6.05 8.79 10.58
C THR A 14 -4.80 9.23 9.81
N ILE A 15 -3.67 8.59 10.06
CA ILE A 15 -2.41 8.90 9.38
C ILE A 15 -2.47 8.65 7.87
N LEU A 16 -3.16 7.59 7.42
CA LEU A 16 -3.35 7.32 5.99
C LEU A 16 -4.22 8.40 5.33
N LEU A 17 -5.29 8.82 6.01
CA LEU A 17 -6.17 9.90 5.52
C LEU A 17 -5.42 11.24 5.43
N LEU A 18 -4.55 11.52 6.41
CA LEU A 18 -3.69 12.71 6.39
C LEU A 18 -2.70 12.66 5.22
N MET A 19 -1.97 11.54 5.06
CA MET A 19 -1.03 11.37 3.95
C MET A 19 -1.75 11.48 2.59
N GLN A 20 -2.93 10.87 2.43
CA GLN A 20 -3.71 10.99 1.20
C GLN A 20 -4.16 12.44 0.93
N ARG A 21 -4.67 13.15 1.93
CA ARG A 21 -5.07 14.56 1.75
C ARG A 21 -3.90 15.44 1.33
N HIS A 22 -2.73 15.24 1.94
CA HIS A 22 -1.51 15.95 1.55
C HIS A 22 -1.06 15.57 0.14
N LEU A 23 -1.07 14.28 -0.20
CA LEU A 23 -0.76 13.81 -1.54
C LEU A 23 -1.65 14.49 -2.60
N TYR A 24 -2.95 14.62 -2.32
CA TYR A 24 -3.90 15.21 -3.27
C TYR A 24 -3.72 16.72 -3.35
N GLY A 25 -3.55 17.39 -2.20
CA GLY A 25 -3.33 18.84 -2.12
C GLY A 25 -2.04 19.29 -2.80
N LEU A 26 -1.02 18.43 -2.83
CA LEU A 26 0.27 18.69 -3.50
C LEU A 26 0.26 18.30 -4.99
N GLY A 27 -0.87 17.84 -5.54
CA GLY A 27 -0.96 17.41 -6.94
C GLY A 27 -0.28 16.05 -7.20
N GLY A 28 -0.04 15.25 -6.17
CA GLY A 28 0.62 13.94 -6.27
C GLY A 28 -0.08 12.96 -7.21
N LEU A 29 -1.39 13.09 -7.41
CA LEU A 29 -2.14 12.28 -8.39
C LEU A 29 -1.71 12.56 -9.84
N GLN A 30 -1.15 13.72 -10.15
CA GLN A 30 -0.65 14.07 -11.49
C GLN A 30 0.86 13.85 -11.62
N ALA A 31 1.56 13.54 -10.53
CA ALA A 31 3.00 13.35 -10.53
C ALA A 31 3.39 12.10 -11.33
N GLU A 32 4.30 12.26 -12.29
CA GLU A 32 4.74 11.18 -13.16
C GLU A 32 5.34 10.02 -12.36
N GLY A 33 4.84 8.81 -12.58
CA GLY A 33 5.31 7.61 -11.88
C GLY A 33 5.00 7.59 -10.39
N ILE A 34 3.94 8.28 -9.94
CA ILE A 34 3.52 8.23 -8.53
C ILE A 34 3.36 6.77 -8.04
N PHE A 35 3.74 6.50 -6.80
CA PHE A 35 3.91 5.16 -6.20
C PHE A 35 5.00 4.28 -6.83
N ARG A 36 5.39 4.46 -8.09
CA ARG A 36 6.45 3.68 -8.75
C ARG A 36 7.85 4.23 -8.47
N ILE A 37 8.02 5.55 -8.55
CA ILE A 37 9.31 6.21 -8.32
C ILE A 37 9.61 6.23 -6.82
N ASN A 38 10.83 5.88 -6.46
CA ASN A 38 11.36 6.05 -5.11
C ASN A 38 11.98 7.45 -5.03
N ALA A 39 11.60 8.24 -4.03
CA ALA A 39 12.23 9.52 -3.77
C ALA A 39 13.70 9.36 -3.34
N GLU A 40 14.52 10.37 -3.60
CA GLU A 40 15.89 10.45 -3.09
C GLU A 40 15.84 10.79 -1.58
N ASN A 41 15.86 9.74 -0.76
CA ASN A 41 15.41 9.76 0.63
C ASN A 41 16.47 10.21 1.65
N SER A 42 16.93 11.46 1.57
CA SER A 42 17.64 12.08 2.72
C SER A 42 16.70 12.51 3.85
N GLN A 43 15.39 12.64 3.58
CA GLN A 43 14.39 13.17 4.53
C GLN A 43 13.33 12.14 4.95
N GLU A 44 13.37 10.90 4.46
CA GLU A 44 12.32 9.91 4.74
C GLU A 44 12.20 9.60 6.24
N GLU A 45 13.33 9.47 6.94
CA GLU A 45 13.37 9.25 8.38
C GLU A 45 12.75 10.44 9.14
N TYR A 46 13.11 11.66 8.75
CA TYR A 46 12.53 12.88 9.31
C TYR A 46 11.01 12.94 9.10
N VAL A 47 10.53 12.67 7.88
CA VAL A 47 9.10 12.67 7.57
C VAL A 47 8.38 11.59 8.37
N ARG A 48 8.98 10.39 8.49
CA ARG A 48 8.43 9.28 9.29
C ARG A 48 8.28 9.67 10.77
N ASP A 49 9.26 10.36 11.34
CA ASP A 49 9.17 10.85 12.72
C ASP A 49 8.05 11.89 12.91
N GLN A 50 7.89 12.80 11.96
CA GLN A 50 6.77 13.75 11.98
C GLN A 50 5.41 13.02 11.88
N LEU A 51 5.31 12.02 11.00
CA LEU A 51 4.11 11.21 10.83
C LEU A 51 3.76 10.43 12.11
N ASN A 52 4.76 9.92 12.83
CA ASN A 52 4.58 9.26 14.12
C ASN A 52 4.03 10.24 15.18
N GLY A 53 4.37 11.53 15.06
CA GLY A 53 3.77 12.62 15.83
C GLY A 53 2.38 13.07 15.34
N GLY A 54 1.87 12.49 14.25
CA GLY A 54 0.59 12.83 13.64
C GLY A 54 0.62 14.07 12.73
N VAL A 55 1.81 14.50 12.29
CA VAL A 55 2.01 15.69 11.48
C VAL A 55 2.60 15.30 10.12
N VAL A 56 2.06 15.86 9.03
CA VAL A 56 2.66 15.75 7.70
C VAL A 56 3.42 17.06 7.43
N PRO A 57 4.76 17.02 7.23
CA PRO A 57 5.55 18.23 7.02
C PRO A 57 5.16 18.93 5.70
N GLU A 58 5.19 20.25 5.71
CA GLU A 58 4.98 21.07 4.50
C GLU A 58 6.17 20.92 3.53
N GLY A 59 5.88 20.89 2.24
CA GLY A 59 6.91 20.74 1.20
C GLY A 59 7.50 19.34 1.08
N VAL A 60 6.89 18.33 1.71
CA VAL A 60 7.26 16.93 1.51
C VAL A 60 7.13 16.53 0.03
N ASP A 61 8.12 15.80 -0.47
CA ASP A 61 8.07 15.25 -1.82
C ASP A 61 6.93 14.23 -1.96
N VAL A 62 6.19 14.31 -3.06
CA VAL A 62 5.02 13.45 -3.31
C VAL A 62 5.40 11.98 -3.50
N HIS A 63 6.58 11.70 -4.07
CA HIS A 63 7.10 10.34 -4.19
C HIS A 63 7.57 9.79 -2.85
N CYS A 64 8.11 10.64 -1.96
CA CYS A 64 8.44 10.27 -0.59
C CYS A 64 7.16 9.90 0.19
N LEU A 65 6.13 10.75 0.11
CA LEU A 65 4.84 10.51 0.76
C LEU A 65 4.15 9.24 0.23
N ALA A 66 4.17 9.02 -1.09
CA ALA A 66 3.69 7.78 -1.71
C ALA A 66 4.50 6.56 -1.26
N GLY A 67 5.82 6.72 -1.09
CA GLY A 67 6.70 5.71 -0.51
C GLY A 67 6.29 5.30 0.91
N LEU A 68 5.99 6.29 1.76
CA LEU A 68 5.56 6.08 3.15
C LEU A 68 4.19 5.41 3.25
N ILE A 69 3.23 5.77 2.39
CA ILE A 69 1.93 5.08 2.30
C ILE A 69 2.14 3.59 1.98
N LYS A 70 3.01 3.25 1.03
CA LYS A 70 3.34 1.84 0.71
C LYS A 70 4.03 1.14 1.88
N ALA A 71 5.00 1.80 2.50
CA ALA A 71 5.75 1.26 3.63
C ALA A 71 4.81 0.94 4.80
N TRP A 72 3.82 1.79 5.05
CA TRP A 72 2.82 1.58 6.09
C TRP A 72 2.08 0.24 5.93
N PHE A 73 1.64 -0.11 4.71
CA PHE A 73 0.99 -1.41 4.46
C PHE A 73 1.93 -2.60 4.69
N ARG A 74 3.20 -2.46 4.30
CA ARG A 74 4.23 -3.50 4.45
C ARG A 74 4.64 -3.72 5.90
N GLU A 75 4.61 -2.66 6.72
CA GLU A 75 4.99 -2.69 8.13
C GLU A 75 3.88 -3.23 9.05
N LEU A 76 2.70 -3.53 8.52
CA LEU A 76 1.63 -4.17 9.29
C LEU A 76 2.05 -5.59 9.77
N PRO A 77 1.71 -5.97 11.01
CA PRO A 77 2.07 -7.28 11.56
C PRO A 77 1.45 -8.45 10.76
N THR A 78 0.33 -8.20 10.09
CA THR A 78 -0.30 -9.10 9.13
C THR A 78 -0.66 -8.30 7.89
N GLY A 79 -0.31 -8.77 6.69
CA GLY A 79 -0.68 -8.11 5.45
C GLY A 79 -2.20 -8.08 5.30
N VAL A 80 -2.72 -6.99 4.75
CA VAL A 80 -4.17 -6.78 4.55
C VAL A 80 -4.79 -7.91 3.71
N LEU A 81 -3.99 -8.51 2.81
CA LEU A 81 -4.39 -9.62 1.96
C LEU A 81 -3.99 -11.00 2.51
N ASP A 82 -3.24 -11.11 3.61
CA ASP A 82 -2.84 -12.42 4.16
C ASP A 82 -3.94 -13.08 4.98
N SER A 83 -4.83 -12.27 5.57
CA SER A 83 -6.04 -12.77 6.22
C SER A 83 -7.05 -13.34 5.21
N LEU A 84 -6.80 -13.13 3.90
CA LEU A 84 -7.64 -13.58 2.81
C LEU A 84 -7.13 -14.92 2.27
N GLN A 85 -7.79 -16.00 2.68
CA GLN A 85 -7.77 -17.21 1.87
C GLN A 85 -8.47 -16.93 0.52
N PRO A 86 -7.99 -17.44 -0.63
CA PRO A 86 -8.57 -17.18 -1.95
C PRO A 86 -10.09 -17.44 -1.99
N GLU A 87 -10.58 -18.38 -1.19
CA GLU A 87 -11.98 -18.79 -1.12
C GLU A 87 -12.85 -17.86 -0.26
N GLN A 88 -12.23 -17.02 0.58
CA GLN A 88 -12.91 -16.12 1.53
C GLN A 88 -12.97 -14.66 1.03
N LEU A 89 -12.27 -14.34 -0.06
CA LEU A 89 -12.12 -12.99 -0.63
C LEU A 89 -13.45 -12.26 -0.86
N VAL A 90 -14.55 -13.01 -1.06
CA VAL A 90 -15.86 -12.46 -1.45
C VAL A 90 -16.86 -12.47 -0.29
N ARG A 91 -16.59 -13.14 0.85
CA ARG A 91 -17.66 -13.41 1.83
C ARG A 91 -17.42 -12.91 3.26
N HIS A 92 -16.19 -12.84 3.78
CA HIS A 92 -15.99 -12.51 5.21
C HIS A 92 -14.67 -11.79 5.53
N LEU A 93 -14.36 -10.70 4.82
CA LEU A 93 -13.34 -9.77 5.34
C LEU A 93 -13.79 -9.20 6.69
N PRO A 94 -12.95 -9.19 7.73
CA PRO A 94 -13.27 -8.44 8.92
C PRO A 94 -13.40 -6.94 8.56
N PRO A 95 -14.27 -6.18 9.26
CA PRO A 95 -14.63 -4.83 8.85
C PRO A 95 -13.42 -3.91 8.64
N THR A 96 -12.38 -4.05 9.46
CA THR A 96 -11.17 -3.21 9.41
C THR A 96 -10.34 -3.45 8.15
N GLU A 97 -10.08 -4.70 7.81
CA GLU A 97 -9.32 -5.11 6.62
C GLU A 97 -10.10 -4.78 5.36
N SER A 98 -11.44 -4.95 5.38
CA SER A 98 -12.30 -4.54 4.27
C SER A 98 -12.24 -3.03 4.03
N ALA A 99 -12.26 -2.23 5.10
CA ALA A 99 -12.21 -0.79 5.04
C ALA A 99 -10.85 -0.30 4.52
N LEU A 100 -9.76 -0.92 4.95
CA LEU A 100 -8.41 -0.63 4.46
C LEU A 100 -8.25 -0.99 2.98
N LEU A 101 -8.76 -2.15 2.58
CA LEU A 101 -8.71 -2.61 1.19
C LEU A 101 -9.56 -1.71 0.29
N ASP A 102 -10.79 -1.40 0.68
CA ASP A 102 -11.67 -0.49 -0.06
C ASP A 102 -11.02 0.89 -0.19
N TRP A 103 -10.48 1.44 0.90
CA TRP A 103 -9.74 2.70 0.86
C TRP A 103 -8.55 2.66 -0.10
N ALA A 104 -7.75 1.59 -0.07
CA ALA A 104 -6.60 1.46 -0.95
C ALA A 104 -7.01 1.28 -2.41
N VAL A 105 -8.07 0.52 -2.69
CA VAL A 105 -8.62 0.35 -4.05
C VAL A 105 -9.13 1.70 -4.59
N ASN A 106 -9.79 2.50 -3.76
CA ASN A 106 -10.23 3.84 -4.15
C ASN A 106 -9.04 4.76 -4.45
N LEU A 107 -8.00 4.75 -3.59
CA LEU A 107 -6.75 5.50 -3.85
C LEU A 107 -6.10 5.07 -5.18
N MET A 108 -6.06 3.77 -5.47
CA MET A 108 -5.54 3.25 -6.73
C MET A 108 -6.40 3.69 -7.92
N ALA A 109 -7.73 3.71 -7.77
CA ALA A 109 -8.65 4.19 -8.80
C ALA A 109 -8.43 5.68 -9.12
N ASP A 110 -8.29 6.53 -8.10
CA ASP A 110 -8.03 7.96 -8.27
C ASP A 110 -6.70 8.22 -9.03
N VAL A 111 -5.68 7.40 -8.79
CA VAL A 111 -4.41 7.47 -9.54
C VAL A 111 -4.61 7.06 -11.00
N VAL A 112 -5.31 5.96 -11.25
CA VAL A 112 -5.56 5.47 -12.61
C VAL A 112 -6.39 6.45 -13.43
N GLU A 113 -7.33 7.16 -12.80
CA GLU A 113 -8.11 8.21 -13.48
C GLU A 113 -7.21 9.33 -14.04
N GLN A 114 -6.08 9.58 -13.39
CA GLN A 114 -5.07 10.55 -13.81
C GLN A 114 -3.94 9.95 -14.66
N GLU A 115 -4.11 8.74 -15.21
CA GLU A 115 -3.11 8.01 -16.00
C GLU A 115 -2.48 8.86 -17.12
N HIS A 116 -3.28 9.72 -17.76
CA HIS A 116 -2.82 10.60 -18.82
C HIS A 116 -1.70 11.57 -18.38
N HIS A 117 -1.70 11.99 -17.11
CA HIS A 117 -0.64 12.79 -16.50
C HIS A 117 0.43 11.90 -15.87
N ASN A 118 0.05 11.04 -14.92
CA ASN A 118 1.00 10.33 -14.06
C ASN A 118 1.62 9.06 -14.70
N LYS A 119 1.10 8.60 -15.85
CA LYS A 119 1.57 7.39 -16.58
C LYS A 119 1.40 6.07 -15.83
N MET A 120 0.54 6.04 -14.82
CA MET A 120 0.29 4.87 -13.98
C MET A 120 -1.09 4.27 -14.29
N ASN A 121 -1.11 3.18 -15.06
CA ASN A 121 -2.31 2.39 -15.32
C ASN A 121 -2.62 1.40 -14.17
N ALA A 122 -3.81 0.79 -14.23
CA ALA A 122 -4.26 -0.16 -13.21
C ALA A 122 -3.28 -1.33 -12.98
N ARG A 123 -2.64 -1.82 -14.04
CA ARG A 123 -1.64 -2.90 -13.93
C ARG A 123 -0.38 -2.42 -13.22
N ASN A 124 0.12 -1.24 -13.56
CA ASN A 124 1.33 -0.65 -12.96
C ASN A 124 1.13 -0.42 -11.46
N ILE A 125 -0.03 0.12 -11.08
CA ILE A 125 -0.36 0.38 -9.68
C ILE A 125 -0.55 -0.93 -8.90
N ALA A 126 -1.25 -1.91 -9.47
CA ALA A 126 -1.41 -3.22 -8.83
C ALA A 126 -0.06 -3.91 -8.57
N MET A 127 0.88 -3.86 -9.52
CA MET A 127 2.23 -4.43 -9.34
C MET A 127 3.03 -3.76 -8.22
N VAL A 128 2.75 -2.49 -7.93
CA VAL A 128 3.41 -1.74 -6.86
C VAL A 128 2.78 -2.05 -5.50
N PHE A 129 1.46 -2.10 -5.42
CA PHE A 129 0.74 -2.29 -4.16
C PHE A 129 0.66 -3.75 -3.71
N ALA A 130 0.49 -4.71 -4.64
CA ALA A 130 0.39 -6.14 -4.33
C ALA A 130 1.50 -6.65 -3.38
N PRO A 131 2.81 -6.43 -3.64
CA PRO A 131 3.86 -6.91 -2.74
C PRO A 131 3.90 -6.18 -1.38
N ASN A 132 3.23 -5.04 -1.24
CA ASN A 132 3.16 -4.31 0.03
C ASN A 132 1.89 -4.67 0.84
N MET A 133 0.94 -5.38 0.25
CA MET A 133 -0.34 -5.75 0.88
C MET A 133 -0.39 -7.20 1.35
N THR A 134 0.59 -8.02 0.94
CA THR A 134 0.77 -9.42 1.37
C THR A 134 2.09 -9.57 2.11
N GLN A 135 2.10 -10.19 3.29
CA GLN A 135 3.30 -10.81 3.88
C GLN A 135 3.52 -12.21 3.32
N VAL A 136 2.63 -12.73 2.44
CA VAL A 136 2.79 -14.03 1.75
C VAL A 136 4.26 -14.19 1.39
N CYS A 137 4.85 -15.05 2.19
CA CYS A 137 6.27 -15.14 2.28
C CYS A 137 6.78 -15.47 0.89
N MET A 138 7.70 -14.66 0.37
CA MET A 138 8.66 -15.09 -0.65
C MET A 138 9.51 -16.29 -0.15
N ALA A 139 9.10 -17.02 0.89
CA ALA A 139 9.58 -18.35 1.25
C ALA A 139 8.63 -19.49 0.82
N LEU A 140 7.33 -19.24 0.58
CA LEU A 140 6.41 -20.31 0.17
C LEU A 140 6.56 -20.66 -1.32
N PHE A 141 6.97 -19.71 -2.17
CA PHE A 141 7.37 -20.04 -3.54
C PHE A 141 8.67 -20.85 -3.62
N PHE A 142 9.52 -20.85 -2.57
CA PHE A 142 10.69 -21.73 -2.51
C PHE A 142 10.38 -23.11 -1.91
N TYR A 143 9.39 -23.19 -1.02
CA TYR A 143 8.98 -24.47 -0.42
C TYR A 143 8.11 -25.32 -1.35
N ASP A 144 7.37 -24.73 -2.29
CA ASP A 144 6.51 -25.49 -3.22
C ASP A 144 7.22 -26.04 -4.47
N THR A 145 8.50 -25.70 -4.70
CA THR A 145 9.32 -26.29 -5.79
C THR A 145 10.26 -27.40 -5.35
N ASN A 146 10.20 -27.88 -4.11
CA ASN A 146 11.16 -28.86 -3.56
C ASN A 146 10.52 -30.15 -3.01
N TRP A 147 9.55 -30.74 -3.73
CA TRP A 147 9.09 -32.11 -3.42
C TRP A 147 8.77 -33.01 -4.64
N SER A 148 9.51 -32.92 -5.74
CA SER A 148 9.38 -33.92 -6.81
C SER A 148 10.68 -34.28 -7.52
N MET A 149 11.76 -34.52 -6.77
CA MET A 149 12.80 -35.45 -7.25
C MET A 149 13.12 -36.43 -6.13
N GLY A 150 12.49 -37.60 -6.26
CA GLY A 150 12.67 -38.73 -5.38
C GLY A 150 14.13 -39.13 -5.29
N TYR A 151 14.55 -39.38 -4.06
CA TYR A 151 15.61 -40.32 -3.76
C TYR A 151 15.30 -41.67 -4.42
N MET A 152 16.14 -42.10 -5.36
CA MET A 152 16.40 -43.51 -5.58
C MET A 152 17.90 -43.75 -5.53
N PRO A 153 18.42 -44.43 -4.50
CA PRO A 153 19.74 -45.01 -4.55
C PRO A 153 19.65 -46.39 -5.23
N TYR A 154 20.40 -46.55 -6.32
CA TYR A 154 20.95 -47.84 -6.73
C TYR A 154 22.40 -47.61 -7.15
#